data_AF-A0A9E5CVF9-F1
#
_entry.id   AF-A0A9E5CVF9-F1
#
_cell.length_a   1.000
_cell.length_b   1.000
_cell.length_c   1.000
_cell.angle_alpha   90.00
_cell.angle_beta   90.00
_cell.angle_gamma   90.00
#
_symmetry.space_group_name_H-M   'P 1'
#
loop_
_entity.id
_entity.type
_entity.pdbx_description
1 polymer ?
#
loop_
_entity_poly.entity_id
_entity_poly.type
_entity_poly.pdbx_seq_one_letter_code
_entity_poly.pdbx_strand_id
1 'polypeptide(L)'
;LISTTGADATNLVACQVGKWSFDIAQVIAVVTDPDHVPLFKTLGVDVAISTTELILSHMEEELTGGGVVHLLPLHGATATVVSVRVPPGSPAIGQELSALATPPGATLAAVIGKDGQPRTISDGLRLEAGDEVLAITPPEQEGELWRALTGGA
;
A
#
# COMPACT_ATOMS: atom_id res chain seq x y z
N LEU A 1 -16.55 6.14 -18.10
CA LEU A 1 -16.22 7.59 -18.15
C LEU A 1 -15.24 7.88 -17.03
N ILE A 2 -14.20 8.67 -17.29
CA ILE A 2 -13.28 9.15 -16.25
C ILE A 2 -13.27 10.68 -16.32
N SER A 3 -13.60 11.36 -15.22
CA SER A 3 -13.56 12.83 -15.13
C SER A 3 -12.43 13.29 -14.23
N THR A 4 -11.55 14.13 -14.77
CA THR A 4 -10.29 14.53 -14.12
C THR A 4 -10.06 16.03 -14.16
N THR A 5 -11.13 16.83 -14.13
CA THR A 5 -11.01 18.28 -14.10
C THR A 5 -10.55 18.74 -12.71
N GLY A 6 -10.01 19.95 -12.58
CA GLY A 6 -9.61 20.51 -11.29
C GLY A 6 -10.76 20.97 -10.39
N ALA A 7 -12.02 20.74 -10.79
CA ALA A 7 -13.19 21.15 -10.04
C ALA A 7 -14.06 19.93 -9.71
N ASP A 8 -14.18 19.61 -8.43
CA ASP A 8 -14.91 18.44 -7.94
C ASP A 8 -16.38 18.47 -8.39
N ALA A 9 -17.05 19.62 -8.29
CA ALA A 9 -18.44 19.76 -8.74
C ALA A 9 -18.63 19.39 -10.22
N THR A 10 -17.68 19.75 -11.08
CA THR A 10 -17.70 19.38 -12.50
C THR A 10 -17.52 17.89 -12.69
N ASN A 11 -16.59 17.26 -11.96
CA ASN A 11 -16.37 15.82 -12.05
C ASN A 11 -17.58 15.02 -11.57
N LEU A 12 -18.21 15.44 -10.48
CA LEU A 12 -19.42 14.81 -9.95
C LEU A 12 -20.57 14.87 -10.97
N VAL A 13 -20.87 16.06 -11.49
CA VAL A 13 -21.96 16.24 -12.46
C VAL A 13 -21.69 15.47 -13.75
N ALA A 14 -20.46 15.51 -14.28
CA ALA A 14 -20.09 14.76 -15.47
C ALA A 14 -20.29 13.24 -15.28
N CYS A 15 -19.86 12.70 -14.13
CA CYS A 15 -20.06 11.30 -13.79
C CYS A 15 -21.54 10.94 -13.64
N GLN A 16 -22.35 11.77 -12.98
CA GLN A 16 -23.80 11.53 -12.85
C GLN A 16 -24.53 11.55 -14.19
N VAL A 17 -24.22 12.53 -15.04
CA VAL A 17 -24.76 12.59 -16.41
C VAL A 17 -24.35 11.34 -17.19
N GLY A 18 -23.07 10.94 -17.12
CA GLY A 18 -22.60 9.70 -17.75
C GLY A 18 -23.35 8.46 -17.23
N LYS A 19 -23.56 8.37 -15.93
CA LYS A 19 -24.20 7.23 -15.28
C LYS A 19 -25.69 7.13 -15.62
N TRP A 20 -26.43 8.24 -15.57
CA TRP A 20 -27.90 8.23 -15.62
C TRP A 20 -28.49 8.66 -16.95
N SER A 21 -27.77 9.48 -17.73
CA SER A 21 -28.24 9.92 -19.06
C SER A 21 -27.68 9.08 -20.20
N PHE A 22 -26.58 8.38 -19.97
CA PHE A 22 -25.88 7.59 -21.00
C PHE A 22 -25.65 6.13 -20.59
N ASP A 23 -26.20 5.69 -19.46
CA ASP A 23 -26.09 4.31 -18.94
C ASP A 23 -24.66 3.76 -18.93
N ILE A 24 -23.67 4.62 -18.65
CA ILE A 24 -22.28 4.20 -18.60
C ILE A 24 -22.08 3.26 -17.41
N ALA A 25 -21.70 2.02 -17.70
CA ALA A 25 -21.57 0.96 -16.69
C ALA A 25 -20.67 1.35 -15.51
N GLN A 26 -19.55 2.02 -15.79
CA GLN A 26 -18.59 2.46 -14.78
C GLN A 26 -18.15 3.92 -14.99
N VAL A 27 -18.32 4.74 -13.96
CA VAL A 27 -17.87 6.13 -13.90
C VAL A 27 -16.86 6.33 -12.77
N ILE A 28 -15.76 7.00 -13.10
CA ILE A 28 -14.63 7.25 -12.19
C ILE A 28 -14.40 8.75 -12.12
N ALA A 29 -14.20 9.30 -10.93
CA ALA A 29 -13.86 10.70 -10.73
C ALA A 29 -12.56 10.85 -9.95
N VAL A 30 -11.72 11.77 -10.42
CA VAL A 30 -10.64 12.32 -9.60
C VAL A 30 -11.23 13.43 -8.73
N VAL A 31 -10.93 13.39 -7.43
CA VAL A 31 -11.42 14.31 -6.42
C VAL A 31 -10.21 15.03 -5.82
N THR A 32 -10.29 16.35 -5.76
CA THR A 32 -9.20 17.18 -5.23
C THR A 32 -9.31 17.30 -3.72
N ASP A 33 -10.53 17.50 -3.20
CA ASP A 33 -10.79 17.56 -1.76
C ASP A 33 -11.18 16.16 -1.21
N PRO A 34 -10.35 15.57 -0.33
CA PRO A 34 -10.65 14.27 0.28
C PRO A 34 -12.02 14.20 0.95
N ASP A 35 -12.50 15.30 1.54
CA ASP A 35 -13.76 15.34 2.29
C ASP A 35 -14.98 15.14 1.36
N HIS A 36 -14.81 15.34 0.05
CA HIS A 36 -15.86 15.09 -0.94
C HIS A 36 -15.95 13.62 -1.37
N VAL A 37 -14.94 12.78 -1.13
CA VAL A 37 -14.92 11.38 -1.59
C VAL A 37 -16.16 10.57 -1.12
N PRO A 38 -16.60 10.65 0.15
CA PRO A 38 -17.80 9.94 0.60
C PRO A 38 -19.04 10.37 -0.17
N LEU A 39 -19.18 11.69 -0.40
CA LEU A 39 -20.32 12.26 -1.13
C LEU A 39 -20.39 11.74 -2.56
N PHE A 40 -19.26 11.69 -3.28
CA PHE A 40 -19.21 11.18 -4.65
C PHE A 40 -19.71 9.75 -4.76
N LYS A 41 -19.26 8.88 -3.85
CA LYS A 41 -19.70 7.49 -3.78
C LYS A 41 -21.21 7.39 -3.52
N THR A 42 -21.72 8.15 -2.55
CA THR A 42 -23.16 8.19 -2.24
C THR A 42 -24.00 8.67 -3.43
N LEU A 43 -23.46 9.57 -4.25
CA LEU A 43 -24.15 10.20 -5.37
C LEU A 43 -24.01 9.46 -6.72
N GLY A 44 -23.53 8.22 -6.70
CA GLY A 44 -23.55 7.32 -7.85
C GLY A 44 -22.26 7.28 -8.67
N VAL A 45 -21.15 7.82 -8.14
CA VAL A 45 -19.82 7.62 -8.72
C VAL A 45 -19.26 6.28 -8.24
N ASP A 46 -18.91 5.38 -9.16
CA ASP A 46 -18.47 4.02 -8.80
C ASP A 46 -17.09 4.02 -8.12
N VAL A 47 -16.19 4.89 -8.59
CA VAL A 47 -14.84 5.03 -8.02
C VAL A 47 -14.50 6.52 -7.91
N ALA A 48 -14.18 6.96 -6.69
CA ALA A 48 -13.68 8.31 -6.40
C ALA A 48 -12.23 8.19 -5.91
N ILE A 49 -11.31 8.85 -6.62
CA ILE A 49 -9.87 8.82 -6.37
C ILE A 49 -9.44 10.19 -5.85
N SER A 50 -9.00 10.28 -4.60
CA SER A 50 -8.42 11.50 -4.06
C SER A 50 -6.94 11.59 -4.44
N THR A 51 -6.59 12.56 -5.29
CA THR A 51 -5.17 12.80 -5.61
C THR A 51 -4.40 13.32 -4.41
N THR A 52 -5.06 14.07 -3.53
CA THR A 52 -4.48 14.60 -2.30
C THR A 52 -4.12 13.48 -1.33
N GLU A 53 -5.01 12.51 -1.11
CA GLU A 53 -4.69 11.34 -0.25
C GLU A 53 -3.59 10.47 -0.86
N LEU A 54 -3.57 10.27 -2.18
CA LEU A 54 -2.51 9.52 -2.86
C LEU A 54 -1.13 10.20 -2.74
N ILE A 55 -1.10 11.54 -2.82
CA ILE A 55 0.14 12.28 -2.63
C ILE A 55 0.56 12.22 -1.16
N LEU A 56 -0.37 12.40 -0.22
CA LEU A 56 -0.08 12.32 1.20
C LEU A 56 0.43 10.93 1.61
N SER A 57 -0.18 9.84 1.12
CA SER A 57 0.31 8.49 1.41
C SER A 57 1.74 8.28 0.89
N HIS A 58 2.04 8.80 -0.30
CA HIS A 58 3.39 8.71 -0.86
C HIS A 58 4.41 9.60 -0.12
N MET A 59 3.97 10.77 0.36
CA MET A 59 4.80 11.62 1.21
C MET A 59 5.03 10.99 2.58
N GLU A 60 4.03 10.36 3.18
CA GLU A 60 4.16 9.64 4.45
C GLU A 60 5.13 8.46 4.32
N GLU A 61 5.11 7.73 3.20
CA GLU A 61 6.11 6.71 2.86
C GLU A 61 7.54 7.28 2.85
N GLU A 62 7.76 8.43 2.20
CA GLU A 62 9.08 9.07 2.17
C GLU A 62 9.49 9.67 3.53
N LEU A 63 8.55 10.26 4.27
CA LEU A 63 8.82 10.95 5.53
C LEU A 63 9.02 10.01 6.71
N THR A 64 8.37 8.85 6.74
CA THR A 64 8.50 7.90 7.85
C THR A 64 9.75 7.03 7.76
N GLY A 65 10.42 6.95 6.60
CA GLY A 65 11.71 6.27 6.45
C GLY A 65 11.76 4.80 6.90
N GLY A 66 10.61 4.17 7.17
CA GLY A 66 10.55 2.90 7.87
C GLY A 66 9.15 2.48 8.29
N GLY A 67 8.13 2.68 7.45
CA GLY A 67 6.79 2.10 7.62
C GLY A 67 6.57 0.84 6.78
N VAL A 68 5.38 0.25 6.87
CA VAL A 68 4.92 -0.79 5.92
C VAL A 68 4.45 -0.07 4.65
N VAL A 69 5.11 -0.34 3.52
CA VAL A 69 4.76 0.24 2.22
C VAL A 69 3.80 -0.72 1.51
N HIS A 70 2.61 -0.25 1.13
CA HIS A 70 1.63 -1.08 0.43
C HIS A 70 1.88 -1.04 -1.08
N LEU A 71 2.34 -2.16 -1.64
CA LEU A 71 2.66 -2.24 -3.06
C LEU A 71 1.42 -2.55 -3.91
N LEU A 72 0.60 -3.51 -3.48
CA LEU A 72 -0.50 -4.04 -4.28
C LEU A 72 -1.54 -4.79 -3.43
N PRO A 73 -2.84 -4.46 -3.53
CA PRO A 73 -3.90 -5.35 -3.08
C PRO A 73 -4.07 -6.55 -4.02
N LEU A 74 -4.18 -7.76 -3.48
CA LEU A 74 -4.40 -8.98 -4.27
C LEU A 74 -5.91 -9.18 -4.50
N HIS A 75 -6.31 -9.30 -5.77
CA HIS A 75 -7.72 -9.40 -6.16
C HIS A 75 -8.43 -10.59 -5.49
N GLY A 76 -9.48 -10.29 -4.70
CA GLY A 76 -10.29 -11.30 -4.02
C GLY A 76 -9.62 -11.96 -2.80
N ALA A 77 -8.41 -11.52 -2.42
CA ALA A 77 -7.72 -12.00 -1.22
C ALA A 77 -7.90 -11.01 -0.07
N THR A 78 -7.84 -11.53 1.16
CA THR A 78 -7.82 -10.73 2.39
C THR A 78 -6.40 -10.28 2.77
N ALA A 79 -5.44 -10.39 1.85
CA ALA A 79 -4.03 -10.10 2.09
C ALA A 79 -3.49 -9.14 1.03
N THR A 80 -2.51 -8.34 1.44
CA THR A 80 -1.88 -7.29 0.64
C THR A 80 -0.39 -7.60 0.50
N VAL A 81 0.20 -7.22 -0.64
CA VAL A 81 1.66 -7.23 -0.81
C VAL A 81 2.21 -5.94 -0.22
N VAL A 82 3.11 -6.10 0.75
CA VAL A 82 3.76 -4.99 1.45
C VAL A 82 5.27 -5.10 1.37
N SER A 83 5.96 -3.98 1.54
CA SER A 83 7.41 -3.89 1.65
C SER A 83 7.80 -3.22 2.96
N VAL A 84 8.81 -3.76 3.63
CA VAL A 84 9.38 -3.18 4.86
C VAL A 84 10.89 -3.11 4.71
N ARG A 85 11.44 -1.90 4.87
CA ARG A 85 12.88 -1.68 4.91
C ARG A 85 13.41 -1.95 6.31
N VAL A 86 14.44 -2.77 6.44
CA VAL A 86 15.10 -3.10 7.71
C VAL A 86 15.97 -1.91 8.13
N PRO A 87 15.60 -1.15 9.18
CA PRO A 87 16.38 0.02 9.60
C PRO A 87 17.70 -0.39 10.24
N PRO A 88 18.72 0.50 10.23
CA PRO A 88 19.91 0.31 11.04
C PRO A 88 19.54 0.12 12.52
N GLY A 89 20.08 -0.92 13.17
CA GLY A 89 19.77 -1.23 14.57
C GLY A 89 18.54 -2.10 14.79
N SER A 90 17.86 -2.55 13.73
CA SER A 90 16.78 -3.53 13.84
C SER A 90 17.28 -4.83 14.50
N PRO A 91 16.51 -5.43 15.44
CA PRO A 91 16.84 -6.72 16.03
C PRO A 91 16.83 -7.86 15.01
N ALA A 92 16.18 -7.68 13.85
CA ALA A 92 16.13 -8.67 12.77
C ALA A 92 17.49 -8.83 12.06
N ILE A 93 18.40 -7.86 12.19
CA ILE A 93 19.72 -7.90 11.54
C ILE A 93 20.52 -9.11 12.05
N GLY A 94 21.05 -9.87 11.10
CA GLY A 94 21.83 -11.08 11.37
C GLY A 94 20.99 -12.30 11.73
N GLN A 95 19.67 -12.17 11.93
CA GLN A 95 18.77 -13.31 12.05
C GLN A 95 18.57 -13.97 10.69
N GLU A 96 18.40 -15.29 10.69
CA GLU A 96 18.00 -16.00 9.49
C GLU A 96 16.54 -15.69 9.17
N LEU A 97 16.22 -15.51 7.89
CA LEU A 97 14.87 -15.17 7.44
C LEU A 97 13.82 -16.18 7.94
N SER A 98 14.21 -17.46 8.02
CA SER A 98 13.39 -18.56 8.53
C SER A 98 13.19 -18.54 10.06
N ALA A 99 14.05 -17.85 10.80
CA ALA A 99 14.00 -17.75 12.25
C ALA A 99 13.19 -16.53 12.75
N LEU A 100 12.78 -15.63 11.84
CA LEU A 100 11.99 -14.46 12.20
C LEU A 100 10.61 -14.87 12.71
N ALA A 101 10.19 -14.23 13.81
CA ALA A 101 8.85 -14.36 14.37
C ALA A 101 7.82 -13.66 13.47
N THR A 102 7.51 -14.29 12.34
CA THR A 102 6.55 -13.80 11.35
C THR A 102 5.13 -14.00 11.89
N PRO A 103 4.25 -12.97 11.86
CA PRO A 103 2.91 -13.09 12.42
C PRO A 103 2.04 -14.09 11.64
N PRO A 104 0.98 -14.63 12.26
CA PRO A 104 0.11 -15.61 11.62
C PRO A 104 -0.50 -15.10 10.31
N GLY A 105 -0.40 -15.89 9.25
CA GLY A 105 -0.94 -15.52 7.93
C GLY A 105 -0.07 -14.55 7.13
N ALA A 106 1.03 -14.04 7.70
CA ALA A 106 2.05 -13.33 6.94
C ALA A 106 3.06 -14.32 6.31
N THR A 107 3.54 -13.99 5.11
CA THR A 107 4.54 -14.78 4.38
C THR A 107 5.58 -13.84 3.79
N LEU A 108 6.86 -14.08 4.11
CA LEU A 108 7.98 -13.35 3.51
C LEU A 108 8.20 -13.88 2.09
N ALA A 109 8.05 -13.02 1.09
CA ALA A 109 7.99 -13.40 -0.31
C ALA A 109 9.30 -13.13 -1.07
N ALA A 110 10.00 -12.04 -0.75
CA ALA A 110 11.26 -11.68 -1.37
C ALA A 110 12.10 -10.80 -0.44
N VAL A 111 13.41 -10.75 -0.69
CA VAL A 111 14.33 -9.80 -0.08
C VAL A 111 15.11 -9.11 -1.19
N ILE A 112 15.10 -7.78 -1.20
CA ILE A 112 15.96 -6.96 -2.05
C ILE A 112 17.08 -6.44 -1.16
N GLY A 113 18.33 -6.64 -1.56
CA GLY A 113 19.48 -6.15 -0.83
C GLY A 113 19.55 -4.62 -0.88
N LYS A 114 20.32 -4.03 0.04
CA LYS A 114 20.62 -2.58 0.04
C LYS A 114 21.26 -2.06 -1.26
N ASP A 115 21.80 -2.95 -2.08
CA ASP A 115 22.35 -2.70 -3.43
C ASP A 115 21.28 -2.71 -4.54
N GLY A 116 20.01 -2.95 -4.18
CA GLY A 116 18.87 -3.01 -5.09
C GLY A 116 18.74 -4.34 -5.82
N GLN A 117 19.56 -5.35 -5.50
CA GLN A 117 19.50 -6.66 -6.16
C GLN A 117 18.66 -7.67 -5.39
N PRO A 118 17.88 -8.54 -6.07
CA PRO A 118 17.19 -9.63 -5.40
C PRO A 118 18.17 -10.57 -4.69
N ARG A 119 17.87 -10.91 -3.44
CA ARG A 119 18.58 -11.95 -2.69
C ARG A 119 17.81 -13.26 -2.81
N THR A 120 18.50 -14.33 -3.15
CA THR A 120 17.90 -15.68 -3.15
C THR A 120 17.49 -16.06 -1.75
N ILE A 121 16.20 -16.37 -1.55
CA ILE A 121 15.71 -16.95 -0.30
C ILE A 121 16.19 -18.40 -0.25
N SER A 122 17.18 -18.65 0.60
CA SER A 122 17.74 -19.97 0.89
C SER A 122 17.84 -20.16 2.40
N ASP A 123 18.04 -21.42 2.82
CA ASP A 123 18.42 -21.73 4.18
C ASP A 123 19.69 -20.93 4.54
N GLY A 124 19.67 -20.24 5.69
CA GLY A 124 20.77 -19.41 6.14
C GLY A 124 20.82 -17.98 5.60
N LEU A 125 19.86 -17.53 4.77
CA LEU A 125 19.78 -16.11 4.38
C LEU A 125 19.59 -15.25 5.63
N ARG A 126 20.55 -14.35 5.89
CA ARG A 126 20.51 -13.43 7.03
C ARG A 126 20.18 -12.01 6.58
N LEU A 127 19.26 -11.37 7.29
CA LEU A 127 18.88 -9.99 7.03
C LEU A 127 20.01 -9.03 7.37
N GLU A 128 20.19 -8.02 6.53
CA GLU A 128 21.13 -6.92 6.72
C GLU A 128 20.39 -5.59 6.85
N ALA A 129 21.05 -4.60 7.46
CA ALA A 129 20.53 -3.24 7.47
C ALA A 129 20.38 -2.71 6.04
N GLY A 130 19.22 -2.11 5.74
CA GLY A 130 18.88 -1.60 4.42
C GLY A 130 18.32 -2.65 3.46
N ASP A 131 18.23 -3.92 3.86
CA ASP A 131 17.44 -4.90 3.12
C ASP A 131 15.98 -4.46 3.10
N GLU A 132 15.33 -4.71 1.97
CA GLU A 132 13.91 -4.45 1.76
C GLU A 132 13.20 -5.79 1.63
N VAL A 133 12.34 -6.09 2.60
CA VAL A 133 11.65 -7.37 2.73
C VAL A 133 10.23 -7.21 2.21
N LEU A 134 9.90 -7.94 1.16
CA LEU A 134 8.54 -8.02 0.64
C LEU A 134 7.81 -9.15 1.36
N ALA A 135 6.58 -8.87 1.77
CA ALA A 135 5.72 -9.82 2.44
C ALA A 135 4.29 -9.77 1.90
N ILE A 136 3.58 -10.88 2.04
CA ILE A 136 2.13 -10.95 1.85
C ILE A 136 1.52 -11.10 3.23
N THR A 137 0.64 -10.19 3.63
CA THR A 137 0.09 -10.20 4.99
C THR A 137 -1.35 -9.68 5.03
N PRO A 138 -2.20 -10.18 5.95
CA PRO A 138 -3.47 -9.54 6.27
C PRO A 138 -3.25 -8.15 6.88
N PRO A 139 -4.11 -7.15 6.58
CA PRO A 139 -3.96 -5.80 7.11
C PRO A 139 -3.86 -5.73 8.64
N GLU A 140 -4.57 -6.59 9.36
CA GLU A 140 -4.56 -6.65 10.81
C GLU A 140 -3.21 -7.12 11.42
N GLN A 141 -2.33 -7.73 10.63
CA GLN A 141 -1.02 -8.25 11.07
C GLN A 141 0.18 -7.38 10.64
N GLU A 142 -0.05 -6.34 9.84
CA GLU A 142 1.02 -5.47 9.32
C GLU A 142 1.85 -4.83 10.43
N GLY A 143 1.20 -4.40 11.52
CA GLY A 143 1.89 -3.82 12.67
C GLY A 143 2.80 -4.81 13.41
N GLU A 144 2.44 -6.08 13.47
CA GLU A 144 3.30 -7.12 14.05
C GLU A 144 4.46 -7.48 13.12
N LEU A 145 4.20 -7.59 11.82
CA LEU A 145 5.23 -7.80 10.80
C LEU A 145 6.26 -6.67 10.82
N TRP A 146 5.79 -5.43 10.90
CA TRP A 146 6.63 -4.26 11.01
C TRP A 146 7.53 -4.33 12.25
N ARG A 147 6.96 -4.57 13.44
CA ARG A 147 7.76 -4.71 14.66
C ARG A 147 8.75 -5.86 14.59
N ALA A 148 8.41 -6.98 13.95
CA ALA A 148 9.32 -8.10 13.78
C ALA A 148 10.54 -7.74 12.92
N LEU A 149 10.37 -6.87 11.92
CA LEU A 149 11.41 -6.46 10.98
C LEU A 149 12.16 -5.18 11.40
N THR A 150 11.56 -4.31 12.21
CA THR A 150 12.16 -3.02 12.62
C THR A 150 12.50 -2.94 14.10
N GLY A 151 11.89 -3.77 14.95
CA GLY A 151 11.98 -3.66 16.40
C GLY A 151 11.11 -2.56 17.00
N GLY A 152 10.23 -1.94 16.22
CA GLY A 152 9.39 -0.83 16.68
C GLY A 152 10.03 0.55 16.58
N ALA A 153 11.16 0.66 15.86
CA ALA A 153 11.93 1.88 15.61
C ALA A 153 11.43 2.63 14.38
#